data_AF-A0A256HL31-F1
#
_entry.id   AF-A0A256HL31-F1
#
_cell.length_a   1.000
_cell.length_b   1.000
_cell.length_c   1.000
_cell.angle_alpha   90.00
_cell.angle_beta   90.00
_cell.angle_gamma   90.00
#
_symmetry.space_group_name_H-M   'P 1'
#
loop_
_entity.id
_entity.type
_entity.pdbx_description
1 polymer ?
#
loop_
_entity_poly.entity_id
_entity_poly.type
_entity_poly.pdbx_seq_one_letter_code
_entity_poly.pdbx_strand_id
1 'polypeptide(L)'
;MNVDDASNTQNKLDRQWTLLEESDIDGSDRKAIHDFVRMERQGNQDRASNTLYRDLSSLRNASDRAAVPLVEMDRSDYRDLIRTLTKPKD
;
A
#
# COMPACT_ATOMS: atom_id res chain seq x y z
N MET A 1 27.00 -0.82 -3.43
CA MET A 1 25.68 -1.15 -2.87
C MET A 1 25.94 -1.75 -1.51
N ASN A 2 25.45 -1.15 -0.42
CA ASN A 2 25.79 -1.56 0.94
C ASN A 2 24.85 -2.68 1.38
N VAL A 3 25.41 -3.79 1.89
CA VAL A 3 24.64 -4.99 2.25
C VAL A 3 23.66 -4.71 3.39
N ASP A 4 24.01 -3.74 4.25
CA ASP A 4 23.21 -3.26 5.37
C ASP A 4 21.95 -2.49 4.94
N ASP A 5 22.00 -1.76 3.81
CA ASP A 5 20.84 -1.02 3.30
C ASP A 5 19.81 -1.95 2.66
N ALA A 6 20.29 -3.01 2.00
CA ALA A 6 19.44 -4.02 1.37
C ALA A 6 18.70 -4.86 2.43
N SER A 7 19.40 -5.30 3.48
CA SER A 7 18.81 -6.07 4.59
C SER A 7 17.77 -5.23 5.36
N ASN A 8 18.05 -3.95 5.61
CA ASN A 8 17.10 -3.04 6.25
C ASN A 8 15.84 -2.82 5.39
N THR A 9 16.00 -2.71 4.07
CA THR A 9 14.87 -2.52 3.16
C THR A 9 13.99 -3.77 3.08
N GLN A 10 14.58 -4.97 3.08
CA GLN A 10 13.82 -6.20 3.07
C GLN A 10 13.01 -6.39 4.36
N ASN A 11 13.63 -6.15 5.53
CA ASN A 11 12.92 -6.22 6.81
C ASN A 11 11.72 -5.24 6.89
N LYS A 12 11.87 -4.04 6.31
CA LYS A 12 10.77 -3.07 6.21
C LYS A 12 9.66 -3.56 5.30
N LEU A 13 10.00 -4.17 4.16
CA LEU A 13 9.02 -4.76 3.25
C LEU A 13 8.25 -5.90 3.93
N ASP A 14 8.94 -6.82 4.59
CA ASP A 14 8.31 -7.94 5.31
C ASP A 14 7.36 -7.42 6.40
N ARG A 15 7.76 -6.38 7.14
CA ARG A 15 6.86 -5.73 8.10
C ARG A 15 5.63 -5.10 7.45
N GLN A 16 5.73 -4.53 6.25
CA GLN A 16 4.55 -4.00 5.55
C GLN A 16 3.59 -5.11 5.11
N TRP A 17 4.10 -6.27 4.73
CA TRP A 17 3.25 -7.44 4.45
C TRP A 17 2.46 -7.87 5.68
N THR A 18 3.14 -8.03 6.82
CA THR A 18 2.47 -8.32 8.10
C THR A 18 1.44 -7.24 8.46
N LEU A 19 1.79 -5.96 8.29
CA LEU A 19 0.87 -4.85 8.58
C LEU A 19 -0.35 -4.80 7.66
N LEU A 20 -0.25 -5.31 6.42
CA LEU A 20 -1.39 -5.45 5.52
C LEU A 20 -2.32 -6.55 6.02
N GLU A 21 -1.77 -7.70 6.43
CA GLU A 21 -2.54 -8.81 6.99
C GLU A 21 -3.25 -8.46 8.30
N GLU A 22 -2.56 -7.72 9.18
CA GLU A 22 -3.04 -7.28 10.50
C GLU A 22 -3.99 -6.06 10.43
N SER A 23 -4.07 -5.37 9.29
CA SER A 23 -4.86 -4.14 9.19
C SER A 23 -6.36 -4.38 9.21
N ASP A 24 -7.09 -3.47 9.84
CA ASP A 24 -8.56 -3.46 9.89
C ASP A 24 -9.17 -2.76 8.66
N ILE A 25 -8.59 -3.04 7.49
CA ILE A 25 -9.13 -2.60 6.20
C ILE A 25 -10.04 -3.67 5.62
N ASP A 26 -10.89 -3.25 4.68
CA ASP A 26 -11.80 -4.14 3.97
C ASP A 26 -11.07 -5.34 3.33
N GLY A 27 -11.70 -6.52 3.39
CA GLY A 27 -11.10 -7.75 2.90
C GLY A 27 -10.84 -7.76 1.39
N SER A 28 -11.67 -7.05 0.61
CA SER A 28 -11.51 -6.92 -0.83
C SER A 28 -10.29 -6.06 -1.18
N ASP A 29 -10.12 -4.94 -0.49
CA ASP A 29 -8.95 -4.08 -0.60
C ASP A 29 -7.68 -4.82 -0.21
N ARG A 30 -7.70 -5.52 0.93
CA ARG A 30 -6.54 -6.30 1.39
C ARG A 30 -6.08 -7.30 0.33
N LYS A 31 -7.03 -8.05 -0.25
CA LYS A 31 -6.75 -9.02 -1.30
C LYS A 31 -6.21 -8.32 -2.56
N ALA A 32 -6.85 -7.24 -3.01
CA ALA A 32 -6.45 -6.53 -4.21
C ALA A 32 -5.06 -5.89 -4.08
N ILE A 33 -4.75 -5.28 -2.93
CA ILE A 33 -3.44 -4.72 -2.61
C ILE A 33 -2.39 -5.82 -2.62
N HIS A 34 -2.67 -6.97 -1.98
CA HIS A 34 -1.76 -8.10 -1.97
C HIS A 34 -1.45 -8.59 -3.40
N ASP A 35 -2.49 -8.87 -4.18
CA ASP A 35 -2.33 -9.41 -5.53
C ASP A 35 -1.63 -8.42 -6.45
N PHE A 36 -1.97 -7.13 -6.38
CA PHE A 36 -1.30 -6.08 -7.15
C PHE A 36 0.20 -6.00 -6.83
N VAL A 37 0.58 -5.95 -5.55
CA VAL A 37 2.00 -5.82 -5.18
C VAL A 37 2.76 -7.11 -5.50
N ARG A 38 2.17 -8.28 -5.23
CA ARG A 38 2.84 -9.58 -5.42
C ARG A 38 2.97 -9.96 -6.89
N MET A 39 1.89 -9.85 -7.66
CA MET A 39 1.85 -10.32 -9.04
C MET A 39 2.36 -9.25 -10.00
N GLU A 40 1.83 -8.03 -9.92
CA GLU A 40 2.17 -6.97 -10.89
C GLU A 40 3.49 -6.30 -10.57
N ARG A 41 3.67 -5.83 -9.33
CA ARG A 41 4.86 -5.04 -8.98
C ARG A 41 6.09 -5.91 -8.79
N GLN A 42 5.99 -7.00 -8.03
CA GLN A 42 7.12 -7.90 -7.79
C GLN A 42 7.34 -8.89 -8.93
N GLY A 43 6.28 -9.51 -9.46
CA GLY A 43 6.39 -10.50 -10.53
C GLY A 43 6.63 -9.88 -11.91
N ASN A 44 5.61 -9.18 -12.44
CA ASN A 44 5.62 -8.73 -13.83
C ASN A 44 6.60 -7.57 -14.10
N GLN A 45 6.72 -6.65 -13.13
CA GLN A 45 7.51 -5.42 -13.30
C GLN A 45 8.88 -5.47 -12.59
N ASP A 46 9.16 -6.51 -11.81
CA ASP A 46 10.39 -6.67 -11.02
C ASP A 46 10.80 -5.39 -10.27
N ARG A 47 9.84 -4.77 -9.58
CA ARG A 47 10.08 -3.52 -8.85
C ARG A 47 10.94 -3.79 -7.62
N ALA A 48 11.91 -2.91 -7.40
CA ALA A 48 12.78 -2.95 -6.23
C ALA A 48 12.00 -2.93 -4.90
N SER A 49 12.53 -3.59 -3.86
CA SER A 49 11.86 -3.74 -2.55
C SER A 49 11.42 -2.42 -1.91
N ASN A 50 12.17 -1.32 -2.12
CA ASN A 50 11.78 0.00 -1.60
C ASN A 50 10.51 0.55 -2.28
N THR A 51 10.29 0.23 -3.55
CA THR A 51 9.05 0.57 -4.27
C THR A 51 7.89 -0.27 -3.72
N LEU A 52 8.08 -1.59 -3.56
CA LEU A 52 7.07 -2.47 -2.98
C LEU A 52 6.67 -2.02 -1.57
N TYR A 53 7.66 -1.69 -0.74
CA TYR A 53 7.48 -1.14 0.61
C TYR A 53 6.61 0.13 0.59
N ARG A 54 6.90 1.07 -0.32
CA ARG A 54 6.15 2.32 -0.45
C ARG A 54 4.73 2.09 -0.95
N ASP A 55 4.55 1.20 -1.93
CA ASP A 55 3.24 0.88 -2.51
C ASP A 55 2.33 0.26 -1.44
N LEU A 56 2.81 -0.76 -0.71
CA LEU A 56 2.06 -1.40 0.39
C LEU A 56 1.66 -0.37 1.45
N SER A 57 2.61 0.44 1.91
CA SER A 57 2.34 1.44 2.94
C SER A 57 1.29 2.45 2.46
N SER A 58 1.42 2.94 1.22
CA SER A 58 0.53 3.96 0.66
C SER A 58 -0.88 3.43 0.44
N LEU A 59 -1.02 2.25 -0.18
CA LEU A 59 -2.32 1.65 -0.48
C LEU A 59 -3.06 1.24 0.79
N ARG A 60 -2.37 0.62 1.75
CA ARG A 60 -2.97 0.27 3.05
C ARG A 60 -3.48 1.52 3.78
N ASN A 61 -2.66 2.57 3.85
CA ASN A 61 -3.05 3.82 4.51
C ASN A 61 -4.15 4.57 3.74
N ALA A 62 -4.24 4.40 2.42
CA ALA A 62 -5.32 4.96 1.62
C ALA A 62 -6.64 4.23 1.90
N SER A 63 -6.62 2.90 1.94
CA SER A 63 -7.78 2.06 2.27
C SER A 63 -8.29 2.34 3.69
N ASP A 64 -7.39 2.41 4.68
CA ASP A 64 -7.71 2.76 6.08
C ASP A 64 -8.40 4.13 6.24
N ARG A 65 -8.13 5.08 5.33
CA ARG A 65 -8.71 6.44 5.36
C ARG A 65 -9.90 6.61 4.44
N ALA A 66 -10.15 5.65 3.55
CA ALA A 66 -11.24 5.73 2.61
C ALA A 66 -12.57 5.47 3.32
N ALA A 67 -13.61 6.19 2.92
CA ALA A 67 -14.96 5.97 3.44
C ALA A 67 -15.60 4.67 2.91
N VAL A 68 -15.08 4.16 1.80
CA VAL A 68 -15.51 2.95 1.09
C VAL A 68 -14.27 2.18 0.62
N PRO A 69 -14.37 0.87 0.33
CA PRO A 69 -13.25 0.10 -0.21
C PRO A 69 -12.69 0.75 -1.48
N LEU A 70 -11.36 0.81 -1.61
CA LEU A 70 -10.65 1.36 -2.78
C LEU A 70 -11.11 0.69 -4.08
N VAL A 71 -11.40 -0.61 -4.06
CA VAL A 71 -11.87 -1.35 -5.24
C VAL A 71 -13.30 -1.01 -5.66
N GLU A 72 -14.07 -0.37 -4.78
CA GLU A 72 -15.46 0.06 -5.04
C GLU A 72 -15.56 1.57 -5.29
N MET A 73 -14.45 2.31 -5.12
CA MET A 73 -14.44 3.76 -5.26
C MET A 73 -14.91 4.22 -6.64
N ASP A 74 -15.89 5.12 -6.62
CA ASP A 74 -16.21 5.93 -7.78
C ASP A 74 -15.32 7.19 -7.85
N ARG A 75 -15.57 8.03 -8.87
CA ARG A 75 -14.79 9.25 -9.10
C ARG A 75 -15.01 10.33 -8.03
N SER A 76 -16.14 10.30 -7.33
CA SER A 76 -16.48 11.17 -6.19
C SER A 76 -15.65 10.74 -4.99
N ASP A 77 -15.69 9.45 -4.64
CA ASP A 77 -15.00 8.87 -3.49
C ASP A 77 -13.49 9.11 -3.57
N TYR A 78 -12.92 8.90 -4.76
CA TYR A 78 -11.52 9.21 -5.04
C TYR A 78 -11.17 10.67 -4.74
N ARG A 79 -12.04 11.61 -5.11
CA ARG A 79 -11.79 13.05 -4.93
C ARG A 79 -11.78 13.43 -3.46
N ASP A 80 -12.70 12.87 -2.68
CA ASP A 80 -12.80 13.12 -1.25
C ASP A 80 -11.62 12.51 -0.49
N LEU A 81 -11.17 11.31 -0.88
CA LEU A 81 -9.94 10.73 -0.37
C LEU A 81 -8.73 11.62 -0.66
N ILE A 82 -8.52 12.05 -1.91
CA ILE A 82 -7.38 12.91 -2.26
C ILE A 82 -7.43 14.24 -1.50
N ARG A 83 -8.60 14.85 -1.34
CA ARG A 83 -8.77 16.06 -0.54
C ARG A 83 -8.35 15.84 0.92
N THR A 84 -8.70 14.69 1.49
CA THR A 84 -8.32 14.31 2.86
C THR A 84 -6.81 14.09 2.98
N LEU A 85 -6.20 13.42 2.01
CA LEU A 85 -4.77 13.10 2.01
C LEU A 85 -3.86 14.31 1.74
N THR A 86 -4.36 15.31 1.01
CA THR A 86 -3.61 16.52 0.64
C THR A 86 -3.87 17.72 1.56
N LYS A 87 -4.77 17.57 2.55
CA LYS A 87 -4.99 18.59 3.57
C LYS A 87 -3.68 18.78 4.36
N PRO A 88 -3.16 20.02 4.50
CA PRO A 88 -1.99 20.29 5.34
C PRO A 88 -2.22 19.76 6.75
N LYS A 89 -1.19 19.17 7.36
CA LYS A 89 -1.24 18.84 8.78
C LYS A 89 -1.15 20.15 9.56
N ASP A 90 -2.13 20.37 10.43
CA ASP A 90 -2.10 21.45 11.43
C ASP A 90 -0.90 21.29 12.38
#